data_AF-A0A2S8GMN4-F1
#
_entry.id   AF-A0A2S8GMN4-F1
#
_cell.length_a   1.000
_cell.length_b   1.000
_cell.length_c   1.000
_cell.angle_alpha   90.00
_cell.angle_beta   90.00
_cell.angle_gamma   90.00
#
_symmetry.space_group_name_H-M   'P 1'
#
loop_
_entity.id
_entity.type
_entity.pdbx_description
1 polymer ?
#
loop_
_entity_poly.entity_id
_entity_poly.type
_entity_poly.pdbx_seq_one_letter_code
_entity_poly.pdbx_strand_id
1 'polypeptide(L)'
;MDSEKPNNAADQADRSLELATAAAQVIEDNRGRDICILDMRHLTPIFDYFVIGTGGSRRQLHAMSEEIDDKLEKELGDRRMGREGYDESRWILLDYGTVVVHLFDEETREYFQLEQLWADAKKVDMTGILRGE
;
A
#
# COMPACT_ATOMS: atom_id res chain seq x y z
N MET A 1 18.55 16.28 8.20
CA MET A 1 18.96 14.92 7.81
C MET A 1 18.31 14.74 6.46
N ASP A 2 19.05 15.13 5.43
CA ASP A 2 18.54 15.24 4.06
C ASP A 2 18.20 13.84 3.55
N SER A 3 16.91 13.58 3.33
CA SER A 3 16.47 12.38 2.62
C SER A 3 17.00 12.46 1.19
N GLU A 4 18.04 11.69 0.91
CA GLU A 4 18.70 11.61 -0.39
C GLU A 4 17.70 11.05 -1.40
N LYS A 5 17.20 11.91 -2.29
CA LYS A 5 16.26 11.48 -3.35
C LYS A 5 17.00 10.51 -4.30
N PRO A 6 16.36 9.40 -4.72
CA PRO A 6 16.98 8.42 -5.61
C PRO A 6 17.47 9.05 -6.92
N ASN A 7 18.67 8.64 -7.38
CA ASN A 7 19.43 9.30 -8.45
C ASN A 7 19.21 8.68 -9.85
N ASN A 8 18.30 7.71 -10.00
CA ASN A 8 17.81 7.22 -11.30
C ASN A 8 16.47 6.46 -11.16
N ALA A 9 15.87 6.06 -12.30
CA ALA A 9 14.57 5.37 -12.34
C ALA A 9 14.57 3.96 -11.71
N ALA A 10 15.70 3.24 -11.74
CA ALA A 10 15.84 1.96 -11.04
C ALA A 10 15.89 2.17 -9.52
N ASP A 11 16.66 3.16 -9.05
CA ASP A 11 16.73 3.52 -7.62
C ASP A 11 15.35 3.94 -7.09
N GLN A 12 14.56 4.66 -7.91
CA GLN A 12 13.18 5.01 -7.59
C GLN A 12 12.29 3.77 -7.52
N ALA A 13 12.37 2.87 -8.50
CA ALA A 13 11.56 1.66 -8.53
C ALA A 13 11.84 0.73 -7.33
N ASP A 14 13.11 0.61 -6.92
CA ASP A 14 13.51 -0.16 -5.73
C ASP A 14 12.97 0.50 -4.46
N ARG A 15 13.04 1.83 -4.39
CA ARG A 15 12.48 2.60 -3.28
C ARG A 15 10.96 2.49 -3.17
N SER A 16 10.25 2.57 -4.28
CA SER A 16 8.79 2.43 -4.30
C SER A 16 8.37 1.01 -3.93
N LEU A 17 9.16 0.00 -4.32
CA LEU A 17 8.91 -1.37 -3.89
C LEU A 17 9.11 -1.52 -2.38
N GLU A 18 10.17 -0.93 -1.81
CA GLU A 18 10.42 -0.91 -0.36
C GLU A 18 9.22 -0.34 0.41
N LEU A 19 8.71 0.84 0.00
CA LEU A 19 7.51 1.44 0.58
C LEU A 19 6.28 0.53 0.48
N ALA A 20 6.05 -0.06 -0.70
CA ALA A 20 4.92 -0.94 -0.94
C ALA A 20 4.99 -2.21 -0.05
N THR A 21 6.17 -2.81 0.08
CA THR A 21 6.38 -3.97 0.94
C THR A 21 6.26 -3.66 2.43
N ALA A 22 6.75 -2.50 2.88
CA ALA A 22 6.58 -2.07 4.26
C ALA A 22 5.10 -1.83 4.61
N ALA A 23 4.33 -1.19 3.71
CA ALA A 23 2.89 -1.03 3.89
C ALA A 23 2.17 -2.39 3.95
N ALA A 24 2.50 -3.31 3.04
CA ALA A 24 1.94 -4.67 3.03
C ALA A 24 2.27 -5.44 4.33
N GLN A 25 3.48 -5.27 4.87
CA GLN A 25 3.87 -5.88 6.14
C GLN A 25 3.04 -5.34 7.31
N VAL A 26 2.79 -4.02 7.37
CA VAL A 26 1.91 -3.46 8.43
C VAL A 26 0.49 -4.02 8.33
N ILE A 27 -0.03 -4.21 7.11
CA ILE A 27 -1.35 -4.84 6.91
C ILE A 27 -1.32 -6.27 7.47
N GLU A 28 -0.29 -7.05 7.20
CA GLU A 28 -0.11 -8.41 7.72
C GLU A 28 0.01 -8.43 9.26
N ASP A 29 0.84 -7.56 9.84
CA ASP A 29 1.05 -7.44 11.29
C ASP A 29 -0.26 -7.11 12.02
N ASN A 30 -1.13 -6.35 11.36
CA ASN A 30 -2.48 -6.03 11.84
C ASN A 30 -3.53 -7.11 11.55
N ARG A 31 -3.13 -8.27 11.02
CA ARG A 31 -4.01 -9.37 10.61
C ARG A 31 -5.02 -8.94 9.53
N GLY A 32 -4.61 -8.03 8.65
CA GLY A 32 -5.32 -7.76 7.41
C GLY A 32 -5.32 -9.00 6.52
N ARG A 33 -6.29 -9.07 5.62
CA ARG A 33 -6.49 -10.22 4.72
C ARG A 33 -6.29 -9.84 3.27
N ASP A 34 -6.12 -10.86 2.43
CA ASP A 34 -6.10 -10.76 0.98
C ASP A 34 -5.10 -9.70 0.48
N ILE A 35 -3.92 -9.66 1.09
CA ILE A 35 -2.91 -8.66 0.80
C ILE A 35 -2.34 -8.90 -0.59
N CYS A 36 -2.27 -7.87 -1.42
CA CYS A 36 -1.54 -7.96 -2.69
C CYS A 36 -0.89 -6.63 -3.07
N ILE A 37 0.19 -6.73 -3.82
CA ILE A 37 0.86 -5.60 -4.44
C ILE A 37 0.76 -5.76 -5.95
N LEU A 38 0.25 -4.74 -6.63
CA LEU A 38 0.15 -4.68 -8.09
C LEU A 38 1.22 -3.74 -8.64
N ASP A 39 1.97 -4.20 -9.64
CA ASP A 39 2.96 -3.43 -10.40
C ASP A 39 2.26 -2.66 -11.53
N MET A 40 2.26 -1.34 -11.39
CA MET A 40 1.47 -0.40 -12.19
C MET A 40 2.31 0.33 -13.23
N ARG A 41 3.64 0.17 -13.18
CA ARG A 41 4.63 0.91 -13.99
C ARG A 41 4.45 0.76 -15.49
N HIS A 42 3.85 -0.34 -15.93
CA HIS A 42 3.56 -0.61 -17.33
C HIS A 42 2.16 -0.15 -17.77
N LEU A 43 1.29 0.20 -16.82
CA LEU A 43 -0.10 0.58 -17.06
C LEU A 43 -0.32 2.08 -16.92
N THR A 44 0.45 2.75 -16.06
CA THR A 44 0.34 4.19 -15.80
C THR A 44 1.69 4.80 -15.43
N PRO A 45 1.97 6.05 -15.82
CA PRO A 45 3.18 6.77 -15.39
C PRO A 45 3.00 7.55 -14.08
N ILE A 46 1.82 7.48 -13.44
CA ILE A 46 1.47 8.34 -12.28
C ILE A 46 2.08 7.79 -10.98
N PHE A 47 2.03 6.48 -10.78
CA PHE A 47 2.53 5.78 -9.59
C PHE A 47 3.04 4.39 -9.99
N ASP A 48 3.89 3.80 -9.15
CA ASP A 48 4.60 2.57 -9.44
C ASP A 48 3.84 1.34 -8.91
N TYR A 49 3.25 1.42 -7.72
CA TYR A 49 2.59 0.28 -7.08
C TYR A 49 1.26 0.61 -6.42
N PHE A 50 0.34 -0.35 -6.49
CA PHE A 50 -0.78 -0.44 -5.56
C PHE A 50 -0.50 -1.47 -4.48
N VAL A 51 -0.88 -1.14 -3.25
CA VAL A 51 -0.96 -2.10 -2.13
C VAL A 51 -2.43 -2.21 -1.74
N ILE A 52 -2.97 -3.42 -1.70
CA ILE A 52 -4.39 -3.64 -1.39
C ILE A 52 -4.47 -4.58 -0.20
N GLY A 53 -5.30 -4.24 0.80
CA GLY A 53 -5.57 -5.07 1.97
C GLY A 53 -7.00 -4.97 2.45
N THR A 54 -7.49 -6.04 3.08
CA THR A 54 -8.85 -6.10 3.66
C THR A 54 -8.79 -6.06 5.19
N GLY A 55 -9.56 -5.17 5.81
CA GLY A 55 -9.82 -5.13 7.24
C GLY A 55 -11.19 -5.72 7.60
N GLY A 56 -11.28 -6.38 8.75
CA GLY A 56 -12.53 -6.95 9.29
C GLY A 56 -13.36 -5.97 10.12
N SER A 57 -12.88 -4.76 10.38
CA SER A 57 -13.65 -3.72 11.08
C SER A 57 -13.09 -2.32 10.80
N ARG A 58 -13.92 -1.29 11.00
CA ARG A 58 -13.50 0.12 10.92
C ARG A 58 -12.29 0.43 11.80
N ARG A 59 -12.30 -0.08 13.05
CA ARG A 59 -11.18 0.11 13.98
C ARG A 59 -9.87 -0.48 13.45
N GLN A 60 -9.93 -1.65 12.80
CA GLN A 60 -8.76 -2.27 12.19
C GLN A 60 -8.28 -1.47 10.97
N LEU A 61 -9.19 -0.97 10.14
CA LEU A 61 -8.85 -0.14 8.99
C LEU A 61 -8.14 1.16 9.41
N HIS A 62 -8.66 1.83 10.44
CA HIS A 62 -8.01 3.00 11.04
C HIS A 62 -6.62 2.66 11.60
N ALA A 63 -6.51 1.58 12.40
CA ALA A 63 -5.24 1.16 12.98
C ALA A 63 -4.20 0.88 11.89
N MET A 64 -4.55 0.09 10.86
CA MET A 64 -3.68 -0.15 9.72
C MET A 64 -3.29 1.15 9.02
N SER A 65 -4.22 2.07 8.80
CA SER A 65 -3.93 3.35 8.15
C SER A 65 -2.92 4.19 8.93
N GLU A 66 -3.10 4.29 10.25
CA GLU A 66 -2.21 5.09 11.11
C GLU A 66 -0.84 4.42 11.27
N GLU A 67 -0.80 3.10 11.42
CA GLU A 67 0.44 2.35 11.54
C GLU A 67 1.26 2.34 10.24
N ILE A 68 0.61 2.37 9.07
CA ILE A 68 1.31 2.52 7.79
C ILE A 68 1.98 3.89 7.71
N ASP A 69 1.27 4.98 8.05
CA ASP A 69 1.88 6.31 8.09
C ASP A 69 3.10 6.33 9.02
N ASP A 70 2.91 5.80 10.24
CA ASP A 70 3.95 5.77 11.26
C ASP A 70 5.18 4.97 10.80
N LYS A 71 4.97 3.79 10.19
CA LYS A 71 6.04 2.93 9.69
C LYS A 71 6.82 3.62 8.57
N LEU A 72 6.10 4.14 7.56
CA LEU A 72 6.73 4.75 6.39
C LEU A 72 7.42 6.07 6.75
N GLU A 73 6.87 6.88 7.65
CA GLU A 73 7.53 8.12 8.09
C GLU A 73 8.74 7.83 8.97
N LYS A 74 8.62 6.95 9.98
CA LYS A 74 9.69 6.77 10.98
C LYS A 74 10.86 5.94 10.46
N GLU A 75 10.59 4.89 9.70
CA GLU A 75 11.64 3.97 9.25
C GLU A 75 12.17 4.34 7.87
N LEU A 76 11.30 4.84 7.00
CA LEU A 76 11.64 5.11 5.62
C LEU A 76 11.74 6.62 5.33
N GLY A 77 11.23 7.50 6.22
CA GLY A 77 11.28 8.95 5.99
C GLY A 77 10.31 9.44 4.91
N ASP A 78 9.30 8.64 4.56
CA ASP A 78 8.30 8.98 3.55
C ASP A 78 7.02 9.51 4.20
N ARG A 79 6.43 10.56 3.61
CA ARG A 79 5.26 11.22 4.16
C ARG A 79 4.10 11.13 3.21
N ARG A 80 2.96 10.72 3.74
CA ARG A 80 1.70 10.68 3.01
C ARG A 80 1.36 12.04 2.41
N MET A 81 1.07 12.05 1.13
CA MET A 81 0.63 13.21 0.34
C MET A 81 -0.87 13.45 0.48
N GLY A 82 -1.67 12.38 0.53
CA GLY A 82 -3.13 12.46 0.60
C GLY A 82 -3.77 11.27 1.32
N ARG A 83 -4.94 11.50 1.91
CA ARG A 83 -5.79 10.46 2.49
C ARG A 83 -7.25 10.71 2.15
N GLU A 84 -7.96 9.67 1.74
CA GLU A 84 -9.39 9.73 1.44
C GLU A 84 -10.15 8.59 2.15
N GLY A 85 -11.45 8.80 2.41
CA GLY A 85 -12.36 7.78 2.95
C GLY A 85 -12.14 7.34 4.40
N TYR A 86 -11.29 8.07 5.14
CA TYR A 86 -10.94 7.75 6.54
C TYR A 86 -12.17 7.72 7.45
N ASP A 87 -13.06 8.71 7.34
CA ASP A 87 -14.20 8.87 8.25
C ASP A 87 -15.29 7.81 8.00
N GLU A 88 -15.52 7.42 6.74
CA GLU A 88 -16.46 6.33 6.41
C GLU A 88 -15.91 4.96 6.80
N SER A 89 -14.59 4.78 6.68
CA SER A 89 -13.86 3.54 7.00
C SER A 89 -14.44 2.30 6.34
N ARG A 90 -14.81 2.44 5.06
CA ARG A 90 -15.18 1.33 4.16
C ARG A 90 -14.12 1.11 3.09
N TRP A 91 -13.54 2.21 2.64
CA TRP A 91 -12.39 2.24 1.76
C TRP A 91 -11.53 3.43 2.15
N ILE A 92 -10.33 3.17 2.67
CA ILE A 92 -9.33 4.19 2.97
C ILE A 92 -8.27 4.15 1.87
N LEU A 93 -7.97 5.29 1.29
CA LEU A 93 -6.88 5.48 0.33
C LEU A 93 -5.77 6.28 0.99
N LEU A 94 -4.53 5.81 0.88
CA LEU A 94 -3.32 6.51 1.32
C LEU A 94 -2.40 6.71 0.12
N ASP A 95 -2.07 7.95 -0.17
CA ASP A 95 -1.22 8.33 -1.30
C ASP A 95 0.17 8.75 -0.81
N TYR A 96 1.21 8.04 -1.26
CA TYR A 96 2.63 8.33 -1.02
C TYR A 96 3.37 8.71 -2.32
N GLY A 97 2.63 9.17 -3.33
CA GLY A 97 3.15 9.61 -4.63
C GLY A 97 3.48 8.44 -5.57
N THR A 98 4.45 7.61 -5.19
CA THR A 98 4.84 6.44 -6.01
C THR A 98 4.14 5.15 -5.60
N VAL A 99 3.53 5.13 -4.41
CA VAL A 99 2.77 4.00 -3.88
C VAL A 99 1.41 4.50 -3.41
N VAL A 100 0.35 3.79 -3.79
CA VAL A 100 -1.01 4.04 -3.29
C VAL A 100 -1.49 2.81 -2.55
N VAL A 101 -1.92 2.99 -1.30
CA VAL A 101 -2.46 1.93 -0.45
C VAL A 101 -3.98 2.03 -0.40
N HIS A 102 -4.65 0.92 -0.66
CA HIS A 102 -6.10 0.76 -0.58
C HIS A 102 -6.44 -0.23 0.54
N LEU A 103 -7.09 0.27 1.59
CA LEU A 103 -7.59 -0.56 2.70
C LEU A 103 -9.11 -0.63 2.60
N PHE A 104 -9.65 -1.83 2.45
CA PHE A 104 -11.08 -2.06 2.24
C PHE A 104 -11.72 -2.83 3.39
N ASP A 105 -12.99 -2.57 3.66
CA ASP A 105 -13.85 -3.60 4.24
C ASP A 105 -14.21 -4.66 3.17
N GLU A 106 -14.72 -5.80 3.62
CA GLU A 106 -14.97 -6.97 2.75
C GLU A 106 -16.03 -6.67 1.68
N GLU A 107 -17.16 -6.08 2.06
CA GLU A 107 -18.26 -5.72 1.15
C GLU A 107 -17.80 -4.73 0.07
N THR A 108 -17.00 -3.74 0.45
CA THR A 108 -16.55 -2.68 -0.45
C THR A 108 -15.49 -3.20 -1.41
N ARG A 109 -14.60 -4.10 -0.97
CA ARG A 109 -13.64 -4.75 -1.87
C ARG A 109 -14.34 -5.58 -2.94
N GLU A 110 -15.35 -6.35 -2.55
CA GLU A 110 -16.19 -7.14 -3.47
C GLU A 110 -16.97 -6.26 -4.45
N TYR A 111 -17.36 -5.06 -4.05
CA TYR A 111 -18.07 -4.11 -4.92
C TYR A 111 -17.14 -3.49 -5.97
N PHE A 112 -15.97 -2.98 -5.57
CA PHE A 112 -15.07 -2.26 -6.47
C PHE A 112 -14.17 -3.17 -7.32
N GLN A 113 -13.80 -4.35 -6.80
CA GLN A 113 -13.01 -5.36 -7.52
C GLN A 113 -11.79 -4.77 -8.24
N LEU A 114 -11.00 -3.93 -7.56
CA LEU A 114 -9.87 -3.22 -8.18
C LEU A 114 -8.88 -4.19 -8.83
N GLU A 115 -8.69 -5.37 -8.25
CA GLU A 115 -7.82 -6.41 -8.82
C GLU A 115 -8.33 -6.93 -10.16
N GLN A 116 -9.63 -6.88 -10.44
CA GLN A 116 -10.20 -7.22 -11.75
C GLN A 116 -10.08 -6.04 -12.72
N LEU A 117 -10.29 -4.81 -12.24
CA LEU A 117 -10.10 -3.61 -13.06
C LEU A 117 -8.65 -3.50 -13.55
N TRP A 118 -7.70 -3.91 -12.72
CA TRP A 118 -6.27 -3.92 -13.02
C TRP A 118 -5.72 -5.33 -13.21
N ALA A 119 -6.51 -6.23 -13.83
CA ALA A 119 -6.12 -7.62 -14.04
C ALA A 119 -4.85 -7.80 -14.89
N ASP A 120 -4.51 -6.80 -15.72
CA ASP A 120 -3.28 -6.79 -16.52
C ASP A 120 -2.03 -6.42 -15.71
N ALA A 121 -2.20 -5.95 -14.47
CA ALA A 121 -1.09 -5.63 -13.58
C ALA A 121 -0.41 -6.91 -13.08
N LYS A 122 0.92 -6.91 -13.10
CA LYS A 122 1.67 -8.03 -12.52
C LYS A 122 1.58 -7.95 -11.00
N LYS A 123 1.31 -9.09 -10.36
CA LYS A 123 1.41 -9.19 -8.90
C LYS A 123 2.87 -9.33 -8.50
N VAL A 124 3.33 -8.54 -7.54
CA VAL A 124 4.63 -8.75 -6.91
C VAL A 124 4.58 -10.04 -6.09
N ASP A 125 5.60 -10.88 -6.21
CA ASP A 125 5.73 -12.07 -5.38
C ASP A 125 6.10 -11.67 -3.96
N MET A 126 5.18 -11.91 -3.02
CA MET A 126 5.33 -11.58 -1.61
C MET A 126 5.90 -12.75 -0.79
N THR A 127 6.27 -13.85 -1.44
CA THR A 127 6.84 -15.03 -0.78
C THR A 127 8.16 -14.66 -0.10
N GLY A 128 8.20 -14.74 1.24
CA GLY A 128 9.36 -14.36 2.04
C GLY A 128 9.40 -12.91 2.49
N ILE A 129 8.47 -12.07 2.03
CA ILE A 129 8.25 -10.71 2.55
C ILE A 129 7.27 -10.76 3.72
N LEU A 130 6.13 -11.43 3.56
CA LEU A 130 5.06 -11.51 4.56
C LEU A 130 5.29 -12.59 5.63
N ARG A 131 6.50 -12.68 6.17
CA ARG A 131 6.82 -13.63 7.25
C ARG A 131 7.61 -12.94 8.34
N GLY A 132 7.01 -12.86 9.52
CA GLY A 132 7.76 -12.73 10.76
C GLY A 132 8.41 -14.08 11.08
N GLU A 133 9.74 -14.11 11.02
CA GLU A 133 10.54 -14.97 11.92
C GLU A 133 11.06 -14.11 13.07
#